data_AF-A0AAV3HLA6-F1
#
_entry.id   AF-A0AAV3HLA6-F1
#
_cell.length_a   1.000
_cell.length_b   1.000
_cell.length_c   1.000
_cell.angle_alpha   90.00
_cell.angle_beta   90.00
_cell.angle_gamma   90.00
#
_symmetry.space_group_name_H-M   'P 1'
#
loop_
_entity.id
_entity.type
_entity.pdbx_description
1 polymer ?
#
loop_
_entity_poly.entity_id
_entity_poly.type
_entity_poly.pdbx_seq_one_letter_code
_entity_poly.pdbx_strand_id
1 'polypeptide(L)'
;MITVSESGKPINLGEHQQPHLAQFYALSEAEKIHWLAHTNTDEVVDLLSYCPLGYVQYWIVKMEKYGFDKAASHLSFQLGFVHSEAEPADDYLSTGVLEHVKQRVGWIVLLAIFGIFSGFIIASYEDLLSQLVLLAIYMPVIAAAGGNTGSQAATLVVRALATGEIKNRQWRAVLWKESRVALLLAGILALVIIGRIALFTPAASSEGFGLSLIATAVAIALFIQVTISTVLGGLLPIVARALKLDPAILVSPVLASLVDISGIWIYFNIVNFILF
;
A
#
# COMPACT_ATOMS: atom_id res chain seq x y z
N MET A 1 13.23 26.12 -7.02
CA MET A 1 12.43 25.70 -5.84
C MET A 1 11.40 26.78 -5.63
N ILE A 2 10.21 26.61 -6.20
CA ILE A 2 9.16 27.64 -6.19
C ILE A 2 8.37 27.42 -4.90
N THR A 3 8.38 28.41 -4.01
CA THR A 3 7.53 28.44 -2.81
C THR A 3 6.07 28.61 -3.25
N VAL A 4 5.11 28.09 -2.48
CA VAL A 4 3.66 28.18 -2.82
C VAL A 4 2.94 28.86 -1.65
N SER A 5 2.02 29.77 -1.96
CA SER A 5 1.22 30.53 -0.98
C SER A 5 0.15 29.63 -0.37
N GLU A 6 -0.31 29.93 0.85
CA GLU A 6 -1.49 29.32 1.48
C GLU A 6 -2.76 29.38 0.61
N SER A 7 -2.78 30.24 -0.42
CA SER A 7 -3.85 30.34 -1.43
C SER A 7 -3.71 29.39 -2.64
N GLY A 8 -2.68 28.55 -2.70
CA GLY A 8 -2.39 27.68 -3.85
C GLY A 8 -1.72 28.40 -5.04
N LYS A 9 -1.37 29.68 -4.91
CA LYS A 9 -0.64 30.43 -5.95
C LYS A 9 0.86 30.07 -5.97
N PRO A 10 1.46 29.83 -7.15
CA PRO A 10 2.91 29.69 -7.28
C PRO A 10 3.60 31.02 -6.97
N ILE A 11 4.58 31.04 -6.03
CA ILE A 11 5.23 32.28 -5.54
C ILE A 11 6.37 32.74 -6.47
N ASN A 12 6.75 31.99 -7.50
CA ASN A 12 7.87 32.37 -8.38
C ASN A 12 7.72 31.77 -9.78
N LEU A 13 7.20 32.54 -10.73
CA LEU A 13 7.29 32.25 -12.17
C LEU A 13 7.86 33.49 -12.85
N GLY A 14 8.96 33.32 -13.58
CA GLY A 14 9.63 34.40 -14.31
C GLY A 14 8.69 35.12 -15.27
N GLU A 15 8.97 36.40 -15.52
CA GLU A 15 8.11 37.37 -16.23
C GLU A 15 7.66 36.95 -17.65
N HIS A 16 8.22 35.88 -18.22
CA HIS A 16 7.95 35.42 -19.59
C HIS A 16 6.76 34.46 -19.78
N GLN A 17 6.10 33.97 -18.72
CA GLN A 17 5.01 32.96 -18.84
C GLN A 17 3.61 33.43 -18.37
N GLN A 18 3.40 34.75 -18.18
CA GLN A 18 2.35 35.26 -17.28
C GLN A 18 0.94 35.66 -17.82
N PRO A 19 0.57 35.67 -19.12
CA PRO A 19 -0.78 36.15 -19.46
C PRO A 19 -1.90 35.14 -19.09
N HIS A 20 -1.74 33.85 -19.38
CA HIS A 20 -2.78 32.82 -19.16
C HIS A 20 -2.98 32.47 -17.67
N LEU A 21 -1.90 32.44 -16.90
CA LEU A 21 -1.92 32.24 -15.44
C LEU A 21 -2.64 33.38 -14.71
N ALA A 22 -2.33 34.62 -15.05
CA ALA A 22 -2.98 35.80 -14.45
C ALA A 22 -4.48 35.81 -14.77
N GLN A 23 -4.84 35.42 -15.99
CA GLN A 23 -6.23 35.31 -16.41
C GLN A 23 -6.97 34.22 -15.62
N PHE A 24 -6.42 33.01 -15.50
CA PHE A 24 -7.04 31.93 -14.73
C PHE A 24 -7.26 32.30 -13.26
N TYR A 25 -6.28 32.93 -12.60
CA TYR A 25 -6.44 33.31 -11.20
C TYR A 25 -7.44 34.46 -10.98
N ALA A 26 -7.65 35.31 -11.98
CA ALA A 26 -8.63 36.40 -11.94
C ALA A 26 -10.09 35.92 -12.10
N LEU A 27 -10.31 34.70 -12.61
CA LEU A 27 -11.65 34.14 -12.78
C LEU A 27 -12.31 33.81 -11.43
N SER A 28 -13.63 33.95 -11.39
CA SER A 28 -14.46 33.42 -10.30
C SER A 28 -14.44 31.88 -10.28
N GLU A 29 -14.87 31.29 -9.17
CA GLU A 29 -14.86 29.84 -9.00
C GLU A 29 -15.66 29.07 -10.06
N ALA A 30 -16.79 29.63 -10.52
CA ALA A 30 -17.62 29.02 -11.55
C ALA A 30 -16.98 29.13 -12.95
N GLU A 31 -16.37 30.28 -13.24
CA GLU A 31 -15.65 30.51 -14.49
C GLU A 31 -14.39 29.65 -14.58
N LYS A 32 -13.70 29.38 -13.47
CA LYS A 32 -12.55 28.46 -13.42
C LYS A 32 -12.94 27.05 -13.83
N ILE A 33 -14.06 26.53 -13.32
CA ILE A 33 -14.54 25.18 -13.68
C ILE A 33 -14.85 25.14 -15.19
N HIS A 34 -15.57 26.14 -15.69
CA HIS A 34 -15.92 26.19 -17.10
C HIS A 34 -14.69 26.32 -18.00
N TRP A 35 -13.69 27.09 -17.58
CA TRP A 35 -12.41 27.24 -18.27
C TRP A 35 -11.64 25.91 -18.28
N LEU A 36 -11.51 25.23 -17.14
CA LEU A 36 -10.83 23.93 -17.05
C LEU A 36 -11.50 22.86 -17.92
N ALA A 37 -12.82 22.93 -18.08
CA ALA A 37 -13.59 21.95 -18.86
C ALA A 37 -13.52 22.16 -20.38
N HIS A 38 -13.27 23.40 -20.85
CA HIS A 38 -13.36 23.74 -22.28
C HIS A 38 -12.03 24.18 -22.90
N THR A 39 -11.03 24.52 -22.09
CA THR A 39 -9.68 24.83 -22.57
C THR A 39 -8.96 23.54 -22.98
N ASN A 40 -7.98 23.67 -23.89
CA ASN A 40 -7.19 22.53 -24.35
C ASN A 40 -6.53 21.80 -23.16
N THR A 41 -6.64 20.48 -23.13
CA THR A 41 -6.14 19.66 -22.00
C THR A 41 -4.66 19.88 -21.78
N ASP A 42 -3.84 20.01 -22.84
CA ASP A 42 -2.40 20.23 -22.71
C ASP A 42 -2.07 21.54 -21.95
N GLU A 43 -2.83 22.61 -22.19
CA GLU A 43 -2.64 23.91 -21.54
C GLU A 43 -3.05 23.85 -20.06
N VAL A 44 -4.13 23.11 -19.76
CA VAL A 44 -4.59 22.88 -18.39
C VAL A 44 -3.62 21.98 -17.62
N VAL A 45 -3.07 20.96 -18.27
CA VAL A 45 -2.06 20.06 -17.70
C VAL A 45 -0.78 20.84 -17.39
N ASP A 46 -0.31 21.68 -18.32
CA ASP A 46 0.86 22.54 -18.11
C ASP A 46 0.64 23.44 -16.89
N LEU A 47 -0.49 24.15 -16.83
CA LEU A 47 -0.87 24.99 -15.70
C LEU A 47 -0.88 24.24 -14.35
N LEU A 48 -1.60 23.12 -14.30
CA LEU A 48 -1.81 22.36 -13.06
C LEU A 48 -0.58 21.56 -12.63
N SER A 49 0.36 21.27 -13.54
CA SER A 49 1.63 20.60 -13.22
C SER A 49 2.49 21.38 -12.23
N TYR A 50 2.30 22.70 -12.15
CA TYR A 50 2.99 23.60 -11.23
C TYR A 50 2.25 23.81 -9.90
N CYS A 51 1.04 23.27 -9.75
CA CYS A 51 0.23 23.41 -8.55
C CYS A 51 0.48 22.28 -7.53
N PRO A 52 0.25 22.52 -6.23
CA PRO A 52 0.23 21.46 -5.23
C PRO A 52 -0.84 20.41 -5.55
N LEU A 53 -0.55 19.14 -5.22
CA LEU A 53 -1.42 18.00 -5.48
C LEU A 53 -2.87 18.23 -5.00
N GLY A 54 -3.04 18.73 -3.78
CA GLY A 54 -4.37 18.98 -3.20
C GLY A 54 -5.15 20.07 -3.93
N TYR A 55 -4.46 21.05 -4.55
CA TYR A 55 -5.12 22.09 -5.36
C TYR A 55 -5.63 21.51 -6.68
N VAL A 56 -4.86 20.61 -7.29
CA VAL A 56 -5.23 19.94 -8.53
C VAL A 56 -6.41 19.00 -8.29
N GLN A 57 -6.35 18.18 -7.23
CA GLN A 57 -7.44 17.29 -6.83
C GLN A 57 -8.73 18.05 -6.50
N TYR A 58 -8.63 19.19 -5.81
CA TYR A 58 -9.78 20.05 -5.52
C TYR A 58 -10.54 20.44 -6.80
N TRP A 59 -9.83 20.84 -7.86
CA TRP A 59 -10.49 21.23 -9.11
C TRP A 59 -11.04 20.05 -9.89
N ILE A 60 -10.36 18.90 -9.90
CA ILE A 60 -10.88 17.68 -10.54
C ILE A 60 -12.22 17.27 -9.92
N VAL A 61 -12.29 17.16 -8.59
CA VAL A 61 -13.53 16.84 -7.86
C VAL A 61 -14.63 17.88 -8.13
N LYS A 62 -14.24 19.16 -8.20
CA LYS A 62 -15.20 20.23 -8.46
C LYS A 62 -15.73 20.22 -9.89
N MET A 63 -14.93 19.80 -10.87
CA MET A 63 -15.38 19.62 -12.25
C MET A 63 -16.42 18.49 -12.36
N GLU A 64 -16.17 17.35 -11.69
CA GLU A 64 -17.13 16.23 -11.61
C GLU A 64 -18.46 16.67 -11.00
N LYS A 65 -18.41 17.39 -9.86
CA LYS A 65 -19.63 17.90 -9.19
C LYS A 65 -20.48 18.83 -10.07
N TYR A 66 -19.86 19.51 -11.03
CA TYR A 66 -20.55 20.41 -11.97
C TYR A 66 -20.91 19.73 -13.31
N GLY A 67 -20.78 18.41 -13.41
CA GLY A 67 -21.20 17.61 -14.56
C GLY A 67 -20.16 17.53 -15.69
N PHE A 68 -18.89 17.85 -15.41
CA PHE A 68 -17.79 17.76 -16.37
C PHE A 68 -16.95 16.50 -16.18
N ASP A 69 -17.58 15.36 -15.90
CA ASP A 69 -16.93 14.09 -15.54
C ASP A 69 -15.90 13.65 -16.59
N LYS A 70 -16.25 13.72 -17.88
CA LYS A 70 -15.34 13.32 -18.96
C LYS A 70 -14.08 14.19 -19.03
N ALA A 71 -14.24 15.51 -18.83
CA ALA A 71 -13.10 16.43 -18.86
C ALA A 71 -12.23 16.25 -17.62
N ALA A 72 -12.85 16.03 -16.45
CA ALA A 72 -12.15 15.74 -15.20
C ALA A 72 -11.35 14.44 -15.28
N SER A 73 -11.95 13.35 -15.78
CA SER A 73 -11.25 12.08 -15.95
C SER A 73 -10.14 12.15 -17.01
N HIS A 74 -10.35 12.86 -18.13
CA HIS A 74 -9.31 13.05 -19.15
C HIS A 74 -8.12 13.85 -18.61
N LEU A 75 -8.40 14.92 -17.85
CA LEU A 75 -7.39 15.76 -17.20
C LEU A 75 -6.64 15.00 -16.10
N SER A 76 -7.38 14.26 -15.26
CA SER A 76 -6.86 13.36 -14.23
C SER A 76 -5.88 12.35 -14.84
N PHE A 77 -6.29 11.67 -15.93
CA PHE A 77 -5.46 10.73 -16.66
C PHE A 77 -4.17 11.36 -17.21
N GLN A 78 -4.26 12.52 -17.87
CA GLN A 78 -3.09 13.19 -18.44
C GLN A 78 -2.11 13.72 -17.38
N LEU A 79 -2.62 14.14 -16.23
CA LEU A 79 -1.80 14.52 -15.09
C LEU A 79 -1.20 13.31 -14.35
N GLY A 80 -1.60 12.09 -14.71
CA GLY A 80 -1.14 10.84 -14.11
C GLY A 80 -1.84 10.50 -12.79
N PHE A 81 -2.99 11.12 -12.52
CA PHE A 81 -3.89 10.69 -11.46
C PHE A 81 -4.71 9.52 -12.00
N VAL A 82 -4.38 8.31 -11.59
CA VAL A 82 -5.30 7.20 -11.74
C VAL A 82 -6.40 7.44 -10.71
N HIS A 83 -7.65 7.64 -11.16
CA HIS A 83 -8.79 7.67 -10.24
C HIS A 83 -8.70 6.41 -9.38
N SER A 84 -8.49 6.61 -8.08
CA SER A 84 -8.82 5.57 -7.13
C SER A 84 -10.32 5.36 -7.26
N GLU A 85 -10.76 4.16 -7.64
CA GLU A 85 -12.17 3.76 -7.72
C GLU A 85 -12.93 3.93 -6.37
N ALA A 86 -12.30 4.47 -5.32
CA ALA A 86 -12.77 4.48 -3.95
C ALA A 86 -13.36 5.81 -3.44
N GLU A 87 -13.42 6.89 -4.23
CA GLU A 87 -14.09 8.13 -3.78
C GLU A 87 -15.45 8.31 -4.49
N PRO A 88 -16.58 8.17 -3.76
CA PRO A 88 -17.87 8.51 -4.32
C PRO A 88 -18.01 10.02 -4.52
N ALA A 89 -18.65 10.43 -5.63
CA ALA A 89 -18.95 11.83 -5.93
C ALA A 89 -19.94 12.48 -4.93
N ASP A 90 -20.67 11.66 -4.18
CA ASP A 90 -21.66 12.05 -3.16
C ASP A 90 -21.24 11.60 -1.75
N ASP A 91 -21.82 12.21 -0.72
CA ASP A 91 -21.60 11.85 0.68
C ASP A 91 -21.80 10.33 0.91
N TYR A 92 -21.03 9.72 1.82
CA TYR A 92 -20.95 8.26 2.00
C TYR A 92 -22.33 7.63 2.21
N LEU A 93 -23.18 8.31 2.98
CA LEU A 93 -24.54 7.88 3.32
C LEU A 93 -25.56 8.13 2.21
N SER A 94 -25.28 9.06 1.28
CA SER A 94 -26.14 9.30 0.11
C SER A 94 -25.83 8.36 -1.06
N THR A 95 -24.63 7.79 -1.10
CA THR A 95 -24.25 6.83 -2.14
C THR A 95 -24.97 5.50 -1.93
N GLY A 96 -25.71 5.05 -2.96
CA GLY A 96 -26.47 3.80 -2.91
C GLY A 96 -25.59 2.56 -2.75
N VAL A 97 -26.12 1.51 -2.12
CA VAL A 97 -25.39 0.25 -1.85
C VAL A 97 -24.78 -0.36 -3.12
N LEU A 98 -25.54 -0.40 -4.22
CA LEU A 98 -25.05 -0.95 -5.49
C LEU A 98 -23.89 -0.14 -6.09
N GLU A 99 -23.84 1.16 -5.82
CA GLU A 99 -22.77 2.02 -6.29
C GLU A 99 -21.48 1.76 -5.51
N HIS A 100 -21.58 1.64 -4.18
CA HIS A 100 -20.46 1.16 -3.34
C HIS A 100 -19.95 -0.21 -3.76
N VAL A 101 -20.84 -1.13 -4.17
CA VAL A 101 -20.44 -2.46 -4.65
C VAL A 101 -19.65 -2.34 -5.96
N LYS A 102 -20.13 -1.57 -6.94
CA LYS A 102 -19.42 -1.39 -8.22
C LYS A 102 -18.02 -0.80 -8.02
N GLN A 103 -17.89 0.17 -7.11
CA GLN A 103 -16.62 0.81 -6.77
C GLN A 103 -15.60 -0.14 -6.11
N ARG A 104 -16.07 -1.19 -5.42
CA ARG A 104 -15.20 -2.10 -4.64
C ARG A 104 -15.01 -3.47 -5.27
N VAL A 105 -15.98 -3.94 -6.07
CA VAL A 105 -16.02 -5.33 -6.55
C VAL A 105 -14.82 -5.67 -7.42
N GLY A 106 -14.40 -4.77 -8.32
CA GLY A 106 -13.22 -4.96 -9.15
C GLY A 106 -11.97 -5.19 -8.30
N TRP A 107 -11.76 -4.31 -7.32
CA TRP A 107 -10.63 -4.41 -6.39
C TRP A 107 -10.69 -5.66 -5.50
N ILE A 108 -11.84 -5.98 -4.92
CA ILE A 108 -12.01 -7.17 -4.06
C ILE A 108 -11.77 -8.46 -4.85
N VAL A 109 -12.31 -8.56 -6.08
CA VAL A 109 -12.10 -9.72 -6.94
C VAL A 109 -10.62 -9.88 -7.30
N LEU A 110 -9.94 -8.77 -7.61
CA LEU A 110 -8.51 -8.79 -7.88
C LEU A 110 -7.70 -9.31 -6.67
N LEU A 111 -7.98 -8.81 -5.47
CA LEU A 111 -7.34 -9.29 -4.24
C LEU A 111 -7.67 -10.76 -3.94
N ALA A 112 -8.90 -11.19 -4.23
CA ALA A 112 -9.29 -12.59 -4.08
C ALA A 112 -8.50 -13.51 -5.02
N ILE A 113 -8.25 -13.08 -6.26
CA ILE A 113 -7.39 -13.79 -7.21
C ILE A 113 -5.95 -13.89 -6.65
N PHE A 114 -5.43 -12.83 -6.01
CA PHE A 114 -4.14 -12.91 -5.33
C PHE A 114 -4.13 -13.96 -4.21
N GLY A 115 -5.20 -14.05 -3.43
CA GLY A 115 -5.38 -15.08 -2.39
C GLY A 115 -5.37 -16.52 -2.93
N ILE A 116 -5.85 -16.75 -4.15
CA ILE A 116 -5.82 -18.08 -4.80
C ILE A 116 -4.38 -18.57 -5.00
N PHE A 117 -3.42 -17.67 -5.29
CA PHE A 117 -2.01 -18.07 -5.42
C PHE A 117 -1.43 -18.61 -4.11
N SER A 118 -1.78 -18.02 -2.96
CA SER A 118 -1.42 -18.59 -1.66
C SER A 118 -1.99 -20.01 -1.51
N GLY A 119 -3.22 -20.24 -1.96
CA GLY A 119 -3.83 -21.56 -2.00
C GLY A 119 -3.05 -22.58 -2.84
N PHE A 120 -2.58 -22.18 -4.03
CA PHE A 120 -1.73 -23.05 -4.87
C PHE A 120 -0.39 -23.38 -4.22
N ILE A 121 0.20 -22.42 -3.50
CA ILE A 121 1.44 -22.68 -2.74
C ILE A 121 1.15 -23.71 -1.65
N ILE A 122 0.09 -23.54 -0.85
CA ILE A 122 -0.29 -24.52 0.19
C ILE A 122 -0.50 -25.91 -0.41
N ALA A 123 -1.23 -26.00 -1.53
CA ALA A 123 -1.48 -27.27 -2.22
C ALA A 123 -0.19 -27.96 -2.69
N SER A 124 0.84 -27.20 -3.06
CA SER A 124 2.14 -27.75 -3.45
C SER A 124 2.91 -28.38 -2.28
N TYR A 125 2.50 -28.13 -1.03
CA TYR A 125 3.07 -28.69 0.20
C TYR A 125 2.09 -29.62 0.93
N GLU A 126 1.11 -30.20 0.23
CA GLU A 126 0.14 -31.15 0.80
C GLU A 126 0.82 -32.36 1.43
N ASP A 127 1.82 -32.94 0.76
CA ASP A 127 2.59 -34.08 1.28
C ASP A 127 3.28 -33.74 2.62
N LEU A 128 3.77 -32.51 2.74
CA LEU A 128 4.41 -32.02 3.96
C LEU A 128 3.39 -31.87 5.09
N LEU A 129 2.23 -31.25 4.80
CA LEU A 129 1.13 -31.12 5.76
C LEU A 129 0.55 -32.46 6.19
N SER A 130 0.55 -33.46 5.31
CA SER A 130 0.08 -34.82 5.63
C SER A 130 0.99 -35.56 6.62
N GLN A 131 2.28 -35.18 6.66
CA GLN A 131 3.29 -35.76 7.56
C GLN A 131 3.44 -35.00 8.87
N LEU A 132 2.98 -33.74 8.92
CA LEU A 132 3.00 -32.94 10.15
C LEU A 132 1.87 -31.91 10.12
N VAL A 133 0.68 -32.34 10.56
CA VAL A 133 -0.54 -31.51 10.53
C VAL A 133 -0.40 -30.27 11.42
N LEU A 134 0.43 -30.35 12.45
CA LEU A 134 0.74 -29.27 13.38
C LEU A 134 1.18 -27.96 12.67
N LEU A 135 1.81 -28.05 11.50
CA LEU A 135 2.28 -26.88 10.75
C LEU A 135 1.13 -25.98 10.28
N ALA A 136 -0.04 -26.55 10.03
CA ALA A 136 -1.21 -25.77 9.61
C ALA A 136 -1.63 -24.73 10.67
N ILE A 137 -1.39 -25.02 11.95
CA ILE A 137 -1.75 -24.14 13.07
C ILE A 137 -0.87 -22.87 13.10
N TYR A 138 0.32 -22.90 12.49
CA TYR A 138 1.21 -21.74 12.44
C TYR A 138 1.05 -20.89 11.19
N MET A 139 0.35 -21.37 10.14
CA MET A 139 0.08 -20.56 8.95
C MET A 139 -0.60 -19.22 9.29
N PRO A 140 -1.66 -19.16 10.13
CA PRO A 140 -2.28 -17.89 10.52
C PRO A 140 -1.33 -16.98 11.30
N VAL A 141 -0.41 -17.55 12.09
CA VAL A 141 0.56 -16.79 12.88
C VAL A 141 1.57 -16.09 11.96
N ILE A 142 2.07 -16.81 10.95
CA ILE A 142 3.01 -16.26 9.96
C ILE A 142 2.34 -15.12 9.17
N ALA A 143 1.13 -15.34 8.68
CA ALA A 143 0.36 -14.34 7.94
C ALA A 143 0.06 -13.11 8.80
N ALA A 144 -0.47 -13.31 10.01
CA ALA A 144 -0.82 -12.21 10.91
C ALA A 144 0.40 -11.40 11.37
N ALA A 145 1.49 -12.07 11.76
CA ALA A 145 2.70 -11.38 12.18
C ALA A 145 3.30 -10.57 11.03
N GLY A 146 3.41 -11.15 9.84
CA GLY A 146 3.83 -10.43 8.65
C GLY A 146 2.92 -9.23 8.37
N GLY A 147 1.60 -9.44 8.29
CA GLY A 147 0.64 -8.39 7.92
C GLY A 147 0.65 -7.22 8.90
N ASN A 148 0.73 -7.52 10.20
CA ASN A 148 0.74 -6.52 11.25
C ASN A 148 2.02 -5.69 11.26
N THR A 149 3.20 -6.32 11.16
CA THR A 149 4.47 -5.57 11.19
C THR A 149 4.68 -4.76 9.91
N GLY A 150 4.34 -5.34 8.76
CA GLY A 150 4.35 -4.64 7.48
C GLY A 150 3.42 -3.43 7.48
N SER A 151 2.15 -3.61 7.86
CA SER A 151 1.16 -2.52 7.89
C SER A 151 1.52 -1.42 8.87
N GLN A 152 2.14 -1.76 10.00
CA GLN A 152 2.66 -0.80 10.96
C GLN A 152 3.79 0.05 10.34
N ALA A 153 4.78 -0.57 9.70
CA ALA A 153 5.86 0.14 9.01
C ALA A 153 5.32 1.03 7.88
N ALA A 154 4.40 0.49 7.06
CA ALA A 154 3.72 1.23 6.01
C ALA A 154 3.01 2.47 6.54
N THR A 155 2.21 2.33 7.60
CA THR A 155 1.47 3.46 8.20
C THR A 155 2.42 4.56 8.66
N LEU A 156 3.52 4.19 9.32
CA LEU A 156 4.52 5.16 9.80
C LEU A 156 5.20 5.90 8.64
N VAL A 157 5.56 5.20 7.57
CA VAL A 157 6.22 5.80 6.41
C VAL A 157 5.25 6.64 5.57
N VAL A 158 4.00 6.18 5.36
CA VAL A 158 2.95 6.97 4.69
C VAL A 158 2.75 8.30 5.43
N ARG A 159 2.63 8.26 6.76
CA ARG A 159 2.50 9.47 7.57
C ARG A 159 3.70 10.39 7.40
N ALA A 160 4.92 9.85 7.51
CA ALA A 160 6.14 10.64 7.40
C ALA A 160 6.36 11.22 5.98
N LEU A 161 5.85 10.55 4.94
CA LEU A 161 5.78 11.09 3.59
C LEU A 161 4.74 12.23 3.49
N ALA A 162 3.57 12.07 4.11
CA ALA A 162 2.51 13.06 4.11
C ALA A 162 2.89 14.33 4.88
N THR A 163 3.60 14.21 6.01
CA THR A 163 4.09 15.35 6.81
C THR A 163 5.36 15.98 6.24
N GLY A 164 5.95 15.40 5.20
CA GLY A 164 7.19 15.90 4.59
C GLY A 164 8.46 15.63 5.41
N GLU A 165 8.37 14.84 6.49
CA GLU A 165 9.53 14.38 7.30
C GLU A 165 10.51 13.56 6.45
N ILE A 166 10.01 12.81 5.48
CA ILE A 166 10.81 11.97 4.59
C ILE A 166 10.50 12.34 3.13
N LYS A 167 11.55 12.48 2.32
CA LYS A 167 11.46 12.67 0.87
C LYS A 167 11.68 11.34 0.14
N ASN A 168 11.08 11.17 -1.05
CA ASN A 168 11.19 9.95 -1.85
C ASN A 168 12.65 9.49 -2.09
N ARG A 169 13.61 10.42 -2.21
CA ARG A 169 15.03 10.11 -2.42
C ARG A 169 15.72 9.46 -1.22
N GLN A 170 15.10 9.47 -0.03
CA GLN A 170 15.64 8.92 1.21
C GLN A 170 15.29 7.44 1.44
N TRP A 171 14.85 6.71 0.41
CA TRP A 171 14.47 5.29 0.51
C TRP A 171 15.57 4.40 1.12
N ARG A 172 16.85 4.68 0.88
CA ARG A 172 17.98 3.93 1.49
C ARG A 172 18.04 4.12 3.01
N ALA A 173 17.75 5.32 3.49
CA ALA A 173 17.73 5.61 4.93
C ALA A 173 16.53 4.93 5.60
N VAL A 174 15.39 4.89 4.92
CA VAL A 174 14.20 4.15 5.37
C VAL A 174 14.49 2.66 5.40
N LEU A 175 15.03 2.09 4.32
CA LEU A 175 15.46 0.68 4.27
C LEU A 175 16.36 0.33 5.45
N TRP A 176 17.41 1.12 5.67
CA TRP A 176 18.36 0.87 6.76
C TRP A 176 17.73 0.97 8.16
N LYS A 177 16.79 1.91 8.35
CA LYS A 177 16.07 2.04 9.62
C LYS A 177 15.12 0.86 9.83
N GLU A 178 14.29 0.56 8.85
CA GLU A 178 13.28 -0.49 8.92
C GLU A 178 13.91 -1.87 9.01
N SER A 179 15.01 -2.16 8.29
CA SER A 179 15.71 -3.44 8.46
C SER A 179 16.16 -3.69 9.89
N ARG A 180 16.66 -2.66 10.61
CA ARG A 180 17.09 -2.81 12.01
C ARG A 180 15.91 -3.02 12.94
N VAL A 181 14.82 -2.27 12.75
CA VAL A 181 13.58 -2.46 13.50
C VAL A 181 13.05 -3.88 13.26
N ALA A 182 13.02 -4.30 12.00
CA ALA A 182 12.52 -5.60 11.59
C ALA A 182 13.30 -6.76 12.21
N LEU A 183 14.65 -6.70 12.23
CA LEU A 183 15.47 -7.75 12.85
C LEU A 183 15.20 -7.90 14.35
N LEU A 184 14.98 -6.79 15.07
CA LEU A 184 14.65 -6.82 16.50
C LEU A 184 13.26 -7.39 16.75
N LEU A 185 12.25 -6.93 16.01
CA LEU A 185 10.88 -7.45 16.11
C LEU A 185 10.80 -8.93 15.74
N ALA A 186 11.47 -9.32 14.65
CA ALA A 186 11.58 -10.70 14.20
C ALA A 186 12.22 -11.59 15.27
N GLY A 187 13.30 -11.14 15.90
CA GLY A 187 13.97 -11.87 16.98
C GLY A 187 13.07 -12.07 18.20
N ILE A 188 12.34 -11.03 18.63
CA ILE A 188 11.39 -11.13 19.75
C ILE A 188 10.27 -12.12 19.41
N LEU A 189 9.68 -12.03 18.23
CA LEU A 189 8.60 -12.93 17.79
C LEU A 189 9.08 -14.38 17.64
N ALA A 190 10.31 -14.58 17.16
CA ALA A 190 10.95 -15.89 17.09
C ALA A 190 11.11 -16.53 18.48
N LEU A 191 11.53 -15.76 19.49
CA LEU A 191 11.62 -16.26 20.87
C LEU A 191 10.23 -16.59 21.45
N VAL A 192 9.24 -15.74 21.18
CA VAL A 192 7.85 -15.97 21.62
C VAL A 192 7.30 -17.26 21.02
N ILE A 193 7.49 -17.50 19.72
CA ILE A 193 6.97 -18.71 19.08
C ILE A 193 7.70 -19.97 19.57
N ILE A 194 9.01 -19.91 19.82
CA ILE A 194 9.75 -21.01 20.45
C ILE A 194 9.17 -21.33 21.82
N GLY A 195 8.96 -20.30 22.67
CA GLY A 195 8.36 -20.47 24.00
C GLY A 195 6.95 -21.04 23.92
N ARG A 196 6.13 -20.56 22.98
CA ARG A 196 4.78 -21.10 22.74
C ARG A 196 4.84 -22.58 22.39
N ILE A 197 5.72 -22.97 21.46
CA ILE A 197 5.83 -24.35 21.00
C ILE A 197 6.30 -25.26 22.15
N ALA A 198 7.36 -24.86 22.85
CA ALA A 198 7.95 -25.64 23.93
C ALA A 198 7.00 -25.83 25.13
N LEU A 199 6.16 -24.84 25.47
CA LEU A 199 5.32 -24.87 26.65
C LEU A 199 3.90 -25.39 26.40
N PHE A 200 3.35 -25.16 25.20
CA PHE A 200 1.92 -25.38 24.92
C PHE A 200 1.65 -26.42 23.83
N THR A 201 2.69 -27.05 23.25
CA THR A 201 2.50 -28.08 22.23
C THR A 201 2.83 -29.45 22.81
N PRO A 202 1.86 -30.38 22.88
CA PRO A 202 2.11 -31.73 23.37
C PRO A 202 3.16 -32.45 22.50
N ALA A 203 4.07 -33.18 23.12
CA ALA A 203 5.09 -33.94 22.40
C ALA A 203 4.50 -34.98 21.43
N ALA A 204 3.31 -35.52 21.73
CA ALA A 204 2.62 -36.46 20.84
C ALA A 204 2.19 -35.83 19.50
N SER A 205 2.12 -34.49 19.41
CA SER A 205 1.74 -33.76 18.21
C SER A 205 2.88 -33.56 17.22
N SER A 206 4.08 -34.07 17.50
CA SER A 206 5.25 -33.86 16.66
C SER A 206 5.44 -34.91 15.56
N GLU A 207 4.56 -35.92 15.47
CA GLU A 207 4.55 -36.95 14.40
C GLU A 207 5.93 -37.59 14.13
N GLY A 208 6.72 -37.78 15.18
CA GLY A 208 8.07 -38.37 15.10
C GLY A 208 9.20 -37.36 14.89
N PHE A 209 8.89 -36.11 14.57
CA PHE A 209 9.88 -35.02 14.55
C PHE A 209 10.22 -34.54 15.96
N GLY A 210 11.42 -33.99 16.13
CA GLY A 210 11.79 -33.31 17.37
C GLY A 210 11.02 -32.01 17.54
N LEU A 211 10.32 -31.83 18.66
CA LEU A 211 9.54 -30.62 18.93
C LEU A 211 10.42 -29.35 18.91
N SER A 212 11.67 -29.46 19.37
CA SER A 212 12.66 -28.39 19.29
C SER A 212 13.01 -28.02 17.84
N LEU A 213 13.13 -29.02 16.96
CA LEU A 213 13.43 -28.80 15.55
C LEU A 213 12.26 -28.10 14.83
N ILE A 214 11.02 -28.52 15.11
CA ILE A 214 9.82 -27.83 14.63
C ILE A 214 9.81 -26.39 15.13
N ALA A 215 10.06 -26.18 16.42
CA ALA A 215 10.08 -24.85 17.01
C ALA A 215 11.10 -23.93 16.32
N THR A 216 12.31 -24.42 16.07
CA THR A 216 13.36 -23.70 15.34
C THR A 216 12.95 -23.41 13.89
N ALA A 217 12.37 -24.39 13.17
CA ALA A 217 11.94 -24.21 11.79
C ALA A 217 10.86 -23.11 11.66
N VAL A 218 9.83 -23.17 12.50
CA VAL A 218 8.75 -22.17 12.55
C VAL A 218 9.30 -20.80 12.95
N ALA A 219 10.23 -20.73 13.91
CA ALA A 219 10.82 -19.48 14.36
C ALA A 219 11.68 -18.81 13.29
N ILE A 220 12.47 -19.56 12.54
CA ILE A 220 13.28 -19.03 11.43
C ILE A 220 12.38 -18.54 10.31
N ALA A 221 11.34 -19.31 9.95
CA ALA A 221 10.36 -18.90 8.96
C ALA A 221 9.67 -17.58 9.35
N LEU A 222 9.20 -17.49 10.60
CA LEU A 222 8.57 -16.28 11.15
C LEU A 222 9.55 -15.10 11.14
N PHE A 223 10.80 -15.33 11.52
CA PHE A 223 11.84 -14.31 11.53
C PHE A 223 12.06 -13.70 10.13
N ILE A 224 12.22 -14.56 9.12
CA ILE A 224 12.45 -14.14 7.74
C ILE A 224 11.22 -13.40 7.21
N GLN A 225 10.02 -13.94 7.43
CA GLN A 225 8.78 -13.32 6.96
C GLN A 225 8.55 -11.94 7.59
N VAL A 226 8.72 -11.80 8.91
CA VAL A 226 8.59 -10.50 9.60
C VAL A 226 9.62 -9.51 9.08
N THR A 227 10.85 -9.97 8.83
CA THR A 227 11.92 -9.11 8.30
C THR A 227 11.54 -8.55 6.93
N ILE A 228 11.15 -9.44 6.00
CA ILE A 228 10.77 -9.06 4.63
C ILE A 228 9.52 -8.18 4.65
N SER A 229 8.49 -8.58 5.39
CA SER A 229 7.23 -7.82 5.46
C SER A 229 7.42 -6.40 5.98
N THR A 230 8.20 -6.22 7.05
CA THR A 230 8.44 -4.89 7.64
C THR A 230 9.22 -4.00 6.67
N VAL A 231 10.25 -4.56 6.01
CA VAL A 231 11.01 -3.83 4.98
C VAL A 231 10.13 -3.46 3.78
N LEU A 232 9.29 -4.38 3.29
CA LEU A 232 8.32 -4.10 2.23
C LEU A 232 7.34 -3.01 2.67
N GLY A 233 6.80 -3.08 3.88
CA GLY A 233 5.92 -2.07 4.45
C GLY A 233 6.58 -0.68 4.47
N GLY A 234 7.87 -0.59 4.81
CA GLY A 234 8.60 0.68 4.79
C GLY A 234 8.89 1.22 3.39
N LEU A 235 9.11 0.35 2.40
CA LEU A 235 9.50 0.75 1.05
C LEU A 235 8.31 0.99 0.10
N LEU A 236 7.25 0.21 0.25
CA LEU A 236 6.09 0.23 -0.65
C LEU A 236 5.45 1.62 -0.76
N PRO A 237 5.28 2.41 0.32
CA PRO A 237 4.78 3.79 0.23
C PRO A 237 5.66 4.71 -0.62
N ILE A 238 6.99 4.53 -0.55
CA ILE A 238 7.94 5.34 -1.30
C ILE A 238 7.90 4.98 -2.78
N VAL A 239 7.77 3.68 -3.09
CA VAL A 239 7.59 3.18 -4.46
C VAL A 239 6.27 3.68 -5.04
N ALA A 240 5.17 3.56 -4.30
CA ALA A 240 3.86 4.08 -4.74
C ALA A 240 3.93 5.57 -5.09
N ARG A 241 4.54 6.38 -4.20
CA ARG A 241 4.71 7.82 -4.45
C ARG A 241 5.66 8.12 -5.60
N ALA A 242 6.69 7.30 -5.82
CA ALA A 242 7.58 7.44 -6.98
C ALA A 242 6.86 7.15 -8.30
N LEU A 243 5.88 6.24 -8.29
CA LEU A 243 5.00 5.92 -9.41
C LEU A 243 3.79 6.87 -9.53
N LYS A 244 3.73 7.94 -8.73
CA LYS A 244 2.61 8.90 -8.66
C LYS A 244 1.27 8.26 -8.26
N LEU A 245 1.29 7.11 -7.59
CA LEU A 245 0.10 6.47 -7.01
C LEU A 245 -0.11 6.98 -5.58
N ASP A 246 -1.36 7.03 -5.12
CA ASP A 246 -1.69 7.41 -3.74
C ASP A 246 -1.30 6.28 -2.76
N PRO A 247 -0.28 6.49 -1.90
CA PRO A 247 0.13 5.48 -0.93
C PRO A 247 -0.95 5.17 0.13
N ALA A 248 -1.83 6.12 0.45
CA ALA A 248 -2.83 5.95 1.50
C ALA A 248 -3.89 4.89 1.13
N ILE A 249 -4.17 4.76 -0.17
CA ILE A 249 -5.21 3.88 -0.69
C ILE A 249 -4.61 2.52 -1.08
N LEU A 250 -3.48 2.54 -1.80
CA LEU A 250 -2.91 1.34 -2.43
C LEU A 250 -2.16 0.44 -1.43
N VAL A 251 -1.41 1.03 -0.50
CA VAL A 251 -0.37 0.30 0.24
C VAL A 251 -0.95 -0.81 1.09
N SER A 252 -2.04 -0.56 1.82
CA SER A 252 -2.63 -1.55 2.73
C SER A 252 -3.06 -2.85 2.01
N PRO A 253 -3.93 -2.81 0.98
CA PRO A 253 -4.35 -4.01 0.29
C PRO A 253 -3.22 -4.71 -0.50
N VAL A 254 -2.33 -3.96 -1.16
CA VAL A 254 -1.21 -4.54 -1.92
C VAL A 254 -0.21 -5.21 -0.99
N LEU A 255 0.11 -4.58 0.15
CA LEU A 255 1.01 -5.14 1.13
C LEU A 255 0.44 -6.44 1.71
N ALA A 256 -0.85 -6.46 2.08
CA ALA A 256 -1.49 -7.67 2.60
C ALA A 256 -1.34 -8.85 1.62
N SER A 257 -1.66 -8.66 0.33
CA SER A 257 -1.50 -9.71 -0.68
C SER A 257 -0.06 -10.18 -0.86
N LEU A 258 0.90 -9.25 -0.91
CA LEU A 258 2.33 -9.61 -1.03
C LEU A 258 2.81 -10.41 0.16
N VAL A 259 2.42 -9.99 1.36
CA VAL A 259 2.81 -10.61 2.63
C VAL A 259 2.17 -11.98 2.81
N ASP A 260 0.91 -12.17 2.41
CA ASP A 260 0.24 -13.47 2.47
C ASP A 260 0.94 -14.49 1.56
N ILE A 261 1.20 -14.10 0.31
CA ILE A 261 1.88 -14.97 -0.67
C ILE A 261 3.33 -15.25 -0.22
N SER A 262 4.09 -14.21 0.12
CA SER A 262 5.49 -14.37 0.55
C SER A 262 5.59 -15.19 1.83
N GLY A 263 4.66 -14.99 2.77
CA GLY A 263 4.69 -15.63 4.08
C GLY A 263 4.46 -17.12 4.00
N ILE A 264 3.45 -17.54 3.26
CA ILE A 264 3.18 -18.97 3.04
C ILE A 264 4.36 -19.61 2.28
N TRP A 265 4.88 -18.94 1.25
CA TRP A 265 6.01 -19.45 0.48
C TRP A 265 7.28 -19.60 1.34
N ILE A 266 7.65 -18.58 2.11
CA ILE A 266 8.80 -18.63 3.03
C ILE A 266 8.59 -19.71 4.08
N TYR A 267 7.40 -19.78 4.66
CA TYR A 267 7.08 -20.73 5.72
C TYR A 267 7.33 -22.17 5.29
N PHE A 268 6.70 -22.59 4.20
CA PHE A 268 6.85 -23.96 3.74
C PHE A 268 8.23 -24.27 3.20
N ASN A 269 8.91 -23.33 2.51
CA ASN A 269 10.28 -23.57 2.06
C ASN A 269 11.25 -23.80 3.22
N ILE A 270 11.17 -22.96 4.26
CA ILE A 270 12.05 -23.07 5.43
C ILE A 270 11.75 -24.32 6.23
N VAL A 271 10.47 -24.60 6.47
CA VAL A 271 10.07 -25.80 7.21
C VAL A 271 10.47 -27.06 6.44
N ASN A 272 10.23 -27.13 5.13
CA ASN A 272 10.64 -28.25 4.31
C ASN A 272 12.15 -28.47 4.37
N PHE A 273 12.93 -27.40 4.20
CA PHE A 273 14.40 -27.47 4.20
C PHE A 273 15.01 -27.91 5.56
N ILE A 274 14.34 -27.62 6.67
CA ILE A 274 14.87 -27.93 8.01
C ILE A 274 14.40 -29.30 8.49
N LEU A 275 13.18 -29.71 8.15
CA LEU A 275 12.60 -30.96 8.63
C LEU A 275 12.92 -32.17 7.72
N PHE A 276 13.19 -31.95 6.44
CA PHE A 276 13.41 -32.98 5.41
C PHE A 276 14.70 -32.74 4.62
#